data_AF-K9UDZ4-F1
#
_entry.id   AF-K9UDZ4-F1
#
_cell.length_a   1.000
_cell.length_b   1.000
_cell.length_c   1.000
_cell.angle_alpha   90.00
_cell.angle_beta   90.00
_cell.angle_gamma   90.00
#
_symmetry.space_group_name_H-M   'P 1'
#
loop_
_entity.id
_entity.type
_entity.pdbx_description
1 polymer ?
#
loop_
_entity_poly.entity_id
_entity_poly.type
_entity_poly.pdbx_seq_one_letter_code
_entity_poly.pdbx_strand_id
1 'polypeptide(L)'
;MTRLHSRSGVLLPWYTRFWNWCKQFPAILATGASTPPETTGIAAAALISAAIGAVMMMVTHHLTHTSSDIEQSIEWLGSWIPGSQSTDPVTGNIGTYAGVETVLLIGWIVSWVILHALLQHRQVRTRTVFFGTFGLLVAAIVMCWHPLFPYLPLH
;
A
#
# COMPACT_ATOMS: atom_id res chain seq x y z
N MET A 1 40.73 9.60 41.44
CA MET A 1 41.29 10.18 40.19
C MET A 1 41.48 9.06 39.18
N THR A 2 40.63 8.99 38.16
CA THR A 2 40.97 8.36 36.87
C THR A 2 39.95 8.83 35.83
N ARG A 3 40.20 10.02 35.25
CA ARG A 3 39.55 10.44 34.01
C ARG A 3 40.15 9.59 32.89
N LEU A 4 39.36 8.71 32.29
CA LEU A 4 39.70 8.15 30.99
C LEU A 4 39.31 9.18 29.93
N HIS A 5 40.33 9.83 29.38
CA HIS A 5 40.24 10.66 28.20
C HIS A 5 39.65 9.85 27.03
N SER A 6 38.47 10.23 26.57
CA SER A 6 37.95 9.87 25.25
C SER A 6 38.84 10.50 24.19
N ARG A 7 39.85 9.77 23.73
CA ARG A 7 40.69 10.14 22.60
C ARG A 7 39.99 9.79 21.28
N SER A 8 40.17 10.69 20.31
CA SER A 8 40.09 10.54 18.85
C SER A 8 38.71 10.28 18.22
N GLY A 9 38.26 11.26 17.43
CA GLY A 9 37.13 11.17 16.51
C GLY A 9 37.38 10.15 15.40
N VAL A 10 37.04 8.89 15.69
CA VAL A 10 36.90 7.85 14.68
C VAL A 10 35.65 8.20 13.87
N LEU A 11 35.82 8.58 12.60
CA LEU A 11 34.72 8.76 11.67
C LEU A 11 34.01 7.41 11.53
N LEU A 12 32.87 7.27 12.20
CA LEU A 12 31.97 6.12 12.07
C LEU A 12 31.75 5.79 10.59
N PRO A 13 31.91 4.53 10.17
CA PRO A 13 31.65 4.10 8.79
C PRO A 13 30.23 4.50 8.33
N TRP A 14 30.05 4.81 7.05
CA TRP A 14 28.79 5.35 6.53
C TRP A 14 27.56 4.48 6.86
N TYR A 15 27.71 3.14 6.81
CA TYR A 15 26.64 2.19 7.12
C TYR A 15 26.24 2.24 8.60
N THR A 16 27.18 2.52 9.53
CA THR A 16 26.85 2.67 10.95
C THR A 16 26.07 3.95 11.23
N ARG A 17 26.36 5.02 10.49
CA ARG A 17 25.59 6.27 10.56
C ARG A 17 24.19 6.09 10.03
N PHE A 18 24.06 5.43 8.88
CA PHE A 18 22.77 5.08 8.29
C PHE A 18 21.95 4.19 9.24
N TRP A 19 22.57 3.15 9.80
CA TRP A 19 21.91 2.26 10.75
C TRP A 19 21.46 2.97 12.04
N ASN A 20 22.30 3.85 12.59
CA ASN A 20 21.95 4.65 13.77
C ASN A 20 20.83 5.65 13.46
N TRP A 21 20.80 6.21 12.25
CA TRP A 21 19.71 7.05 11.77
C TRP A 21 18.40 6.26 11.61
N CYS A 22 18.44 5.06 11.01
CA CYS A 22 17.27 4.17 10.93
C CYS A 22 16.71 3.81 12.30
N LYS A 23 17.57 3.61 13.31
CA LYS A 23 17.14 3.36 14.70
C LYS A 23 16.47 4.57 15.36
N GLN A 24 16.76 5.78 14.91
CA GLN A 24 16.12 7.01 15.39
C GLN A 24 14.78 7.29 14.70
N PHE A 25 14.52 6.66 13.55
CA PHE A 25 13.29 6.83 12.78
C PHE A 25 12.01 6.62 13.62
N PRO A 26 11.90 5.58 14.49
CA PRO A 26 10.74 5.42 15.36
C PRO A 26 10.58 6.57 16.38
N ALA A 27 11.69 7.11 16.89
CA ALA A 27 11.67 8.21 17.86
C ALA A 27 11.24 9.53 17.23
N ILE A 28 11.63 9.79 15.97
CA ILE A 28 11.22 10.96 15.20
C ILE A 28 9.72 10.93 14.88
N LEU A 29 9.16 9.76 14.58
CA LEU A 29 7.71 9.61 14.39
C LEU A 29 6.93 9.80 15.70
N ALA A 30 7.50 9.34 16.83
CA ALA A 30 6.88 9.47 18.15
C ALA A 30 6.81 10.92 18.66
N THR A 31 7.73 11.80 18.24
CA THR A 31 7.70 13.23 18.60
C THR A 31 6.52 14.00 17.99
N GLY A 32 5.88 13.46 16.94
CA GLY A 32 4.74 14.11 16.28
C GLY A 32 5.12 15.38 15.49
N ALA A 33 4.15 15.96 14.78
CA ALA A 33 4.34 17.22 14.05
C ALA A 33 4.25 18.42 15.00
N SER A 34 5.08 19.45 14.78
CA SER A 34 5.04 20.70 15.55
C SER A 34 3.75 21.50 15.30
N THR A 35 3.12 21.30 14.13
CA THR A 35 1.84 21.89 13.74
C THR A 35 0.91 20.77 13.24
N PRO A 36 0.30 19.98 14.13
CA PRO A 36 -0.63 18.94 13.71
C PRO A 36 -1.85 19.59 13.05
N PRO A 37 -2.40 19.02 11.97
CA PRO A 37 -3.63 19.51 11.38
C PRO A 37 -4.74 19.48 12.43
N GLU A 38 -5.60 20.50 12.41
CA GLU A 38 -6.69 20.61 13.39
C GLU A 38 -7.61 19.40 13.30
N THR A 39 -7.85 18.85 12.10
CA THR A 39 -8.73 17.71 11.88
C THR A 39 -7.97 16.45 11.43
N THR A 40 -8.47 15.31 11.89
CA THR A 40 -7.91 13.98 11.57
C THR A 40 -8.53 13.35 10.32
N GLY A 41 -9.59 13.94 9.77
CA GLY A 41 -10.38 13.34 8.70
C GLY A 41 -9.65 13.21 7.36
N ILE A 42 -8.71 14.11 7.04
CA ILE A 42 -7.89 14.00 5.81
C ILE A 42 -7.00 12.76 5.89
N ALA A 43 -6.33 12.55 7.03
CA ALA A 43 -5.50 11.36 7.26
C ALA A 43 -6.35 10.08 7.24
N ALA A 44 -7.54 10.12 7.85
CA ALA A 44 -8.49 9.00 7.81
C ALA A 44 -8.90 8.64 6.38
N ALA A 45 -9.23 9.64 5.57
CA ALA A 45 -9.61 9.43 4.17
C ALA A 45 -8.48 8.78 3.37
N ALA A 46 -7.25 9.26 3.51
CA ALA A 46 -6.08 8.72 2.80
C ALA A 46 -5.77 7.27 3.18
N LEU A 47 -5.80 6.95 4.47
CA LEU A 47 -5.48 5.59 4.96
C LEU A 47 -6.56 4.58 4.60
N ILE A 48 -7.83 4.95 4.74
CA ILE A 48 -8.95 4.04 4.45
C ILE A 48 -9.09 3.85 2.93
N SER A 49 -8.92 4.89 2.11
CA SER A 49 -9.04 4.77 0.65
C SER A 49 -7.98 3.85 0.05
N ALA A 50 -6.73 3.93 0.52
CA ALA A 50 -5.67 3.04 0.06
C ALA A 50 -5.99 1.57 0.38
N ALA A 51 -6.55 1.31 1.57
CA ALA A 51 -6.96 -0.04 1.96
C ALA A 51 -8.17 -0.54 1.14
N ILE A 52 -9.10 0.35 0.77
CA ILE A 52 -10.20 0.01 -0.17
C ILE A 52 -9.63 -0.38 -1.54
N GLY A 53 -8.66 0.38 -2.07
CA GLY A 53 -7.99 0.05 -3.33
C GLY A 53 -7.34 -1.34 -3.30
N ALA A 54 -6.66 -1.68 -2.20
CA ALA A 54 -6.07 -3.00 -2.01
C ALA A 54 -7.12 -4.13 -1.99
N VAL A 55 -8.26 -3.93 -1.33
CA VAL A 55 -9.36 -4.90 -1.33
C VAL A 55 -9.96 -5.05 -2.74
N MET A 56 -10.20 -3.94 -3.43
CA MET A 56 -10.71 -3.98 -4.81
C MET A 56 -9.78 -4.76 -5.74
N MET A 57 -8.46 -4.53 -5.62
CA MET A 57 -7.46 -5.29 -6.37
C MET A 57 -7.62 -6.80 -6.16
N MET A 58 -7.74 -7.23 -4.91
CA MET A 58 -7.85 -8.66 -4.59
C MET A 58 -9.17 -9.26 -5.06
N VAL A 59 -10.28 -8.54 -4.92
CA VAL A 59 -11.57 -8.97 -5.46
C VAL A 59 -11.49 -9.13 -6.98
N THR A 60 -10.94 -8.14 -7.69
CA THR A 60 -10.78 -8.20 -9.14
C THR A 60 -9.87 -9.34 -9.56
N HIS A 61 -8.75 -9.56 -8.87
CA HIS A 61 -7.86 -10.69 -9.13
C HIS A 61 -8.58 -12.04 -9.04
N HIS A 62 -9.43 -12.23 -8.02
CA HIS A 62 -10.24 -13.45 -7.92
C HIS A 62 -11.29 -13.53 -9.03
N LEU A 63 -11.94 -12.42 -9.39
CA LEU A 63 -12.94 -12.41 -10.46
C LEU A 63 -12.33 -12.72 -11.83
N THR A 64 -11.10 -12.30 -12.11
CA THR A 64 -10.42 -12.63 -13.38
C THR A 64 -10.21 -14.13 -13.54
N HIS A 65 -10.12 -14.90 -12.45
CA HIS A 65 -10.03 -16.36 -12.52
C HIS A 65 -11.38 -17.07 -12.68
N THR A 66 -12.51 -16.35 -12.64
CA THR A 66 -13.84 -16.96 -12.75
C THR A 66 -14.40 -16.99 -14.16
N SER A 67 -13.97 -16.07 -15.04
CA SER A 67 -14.44 -16.02 -16.43
C SER A 67 -13.42 -15.33 -17.35
N SER A 68 -13.27 -15.87 -18.55
CA SER A 68 -12.41 -15.31 -19.61
C SER A 68 -12.85 -13.91 -20.05
N ASP A 69 -14.15 -13.62 -20.01
CA ASP A 69 -14.69 -12.32 -20.44
C ASP A 69 -14.28 -11.21 -19.45
N ILE A 70 -14.31 -11.50 -18.14
CA ILE A 70 -13.80 -10.58 -17.11
C ILE A 70 -12.30 -10.44 -17.25
N GLU A 71 -11.57 -11.55 -17.43
CA GLU A 71 -10.12 -11.53 -17.63
C GLU A 71 -9.72 -10.59 -18.78
N GLN A 72 -10.31 -10.75 -19.96
CA GLN A 72 -10.04 -9.93 -21.13
C GLN A 72 -10.43 -8.46 -20.91
N SER A 73 -11.54 -8.20 -20.22
CA SER A 73 -11.97 -6.83 -19.89
C SER A 73 -10.98 -6.14 -18.96
N ILE A 74 -10.45 -6.87 -17.97
CA ILE A 74 -9.46 -6.35 -17.03
C ILE A 74 -8.10 -6.17 -17.72
N GLU A 75 -7.67 -7.12 -18.55
CA GLU A 75 -6.45 -6.99 -19.35
C GLU A 75 -6.51 -5.75 -20.26
N TRP A 76 -7.64 -5.51 -20.94
CA TRP A 76 -7.86 -4.31 -21.73
C TRP A 76 -7.73 -3.04 -20.89
N LEU A 77 -8.28 -3.05 -19.67
CA LEU A 77 -8.17 -1.92 -18.73
C LEU A 77 -6.72 -1.58 -18.37
N GLY A 78 -5.82 -2.57 -18.36
CA GLY A 78 -4.40 -2.42 -18.05
C GLY A 78 -3.50 -2.20 -19.26
N SER A 79 -4.04 -2.29 -20.49
CA SER A 79 -3.26 -2.27 -21.75
C SER A 79 -2.45 -0.99 -21.97
N TRP A 80 -2.80 0.10 -21.28
CA TRP A 80 -2.08 1.38 -21.34
C TRP A 80 -0.78 1.37 -20.52
N ILE A 81 -0.60 0.42 -19.61
CA ILE A 81 0.63 0.29 -18.81
C ILE A 81 1.73 -0.29 -19.70
N PRO A 82 2.89 0.37 -19.84
CA PRO A 82 4.00 -0.17 -20.62
C PRO A 82 4.42 -1.55 -20.10
N GLY A 83 4.53 -2.53 -20.99
CA GLY A 83 4.84 -3.92 -20.64
C GLY A 83 3.62 -4.80 -20.35
N SER A 84 2.40 -4.24 -20.34
CA SER A 84 1.13 -4.98 -20.21
C SER A 84 0.87 -5.95 -21.35
N GLN A 85 1.38 -5.66 -22.55
CA GLN A 85 1.37 -6.55 -23.70
C GLN A 85 2.73 -6.38 -24.41
N SER A 86 3.53 -7.45 -24.42
CA SER A 86 4.78 -7.47 -25.17
C SER A 86 4.77 -8.65 -26.14
N THR A 87 5.16 -8.37 -27.38
CA THR A 87 5.42 -9.38 -28.41
C THR A 87 6.81 -9.99 -28.28
N ASP A 88 7.67 -9.39 -27.45
CA ASP A 88 9.07 -9.77 -27.32
C ASP A 88 9.26 -10.68 -26.08
N PRO A 89 9.68 -11.95 -26.25
CA PRO A 89 9.77 -12.93 -25.17
C PRO A 89 10.70 -12.54 -24.02
N VAL A 90 11.62 -11.59 -24.28
CA VAL A 90 12.64 -11.15 -23.30
C VAL A 90 12.10 -10.10 -22.33
N THR A 91 11.11 -9.29 -22.71
CA THR A 91 10.54 -8.22 -21.86
C THR A 91 9.43 -8.68 -20.92
N GLY A 92 8.95 -9.91 -21.08
CA GLY A 92 7.87 -10.46 -20.27
C GLY A 92 6.52 -9.79 -20.54
N ASN A 93 5.44 -10.51 -20.26
CA ASN A 93 4.08 -9.98 -20.34
C ASN A 93 3.46 -10.04 -18.95
N ILE A 94 3.18 -8.88 -18.35
CA ILE A 94 2.47 -8.79 -17.06
C ILE A 94 0.97 -9.08 -17.21
N GLY A 95 0.41 -8.96 -18.43
CA GLY A 95 -0.94 -9.39 -18.80
C GLY A 95 -2.01 -8.78 -17.92
N THR A 96 -2.97 -9.62 -17.51
CA THR A 96 -4.13 -9.26 -16.67
C THR A 96 -3.73 -8.58 -15.36
N TYR A 97 -2.52 -8.81 -14.85
CA TYR A 97 -2.04 -8.18 -13.62
C TYR A 97 -1.97 -6.64 -13.75
N ALA A 98 -1.58 -6.11 -14.91
CA ALA A 98 -1.60 -4.66 -15.17
C ALA A 98 -3.02 -4.08 -15.05
N GLY A 99 -4.03 -4.85 -15.48
CA GLY A 99 -5.44 -4.50 -15.34
C GLY A 99 -5.90 -4.46 -13.90
N VAL A 100 -5.50 -5.47 -13.13
CA VAL A 100 -5.80 -5.58 -11.69
C VAL A 100 -5.20 -4.39 -10.92
N GLU A 101 -3.96 -4.00 -11.22
CA GLU A 101 -3.33 -2.80 -10.64
C GLU A 101 -4.05 -1.50 -11.07
N THR A 102 -4.57 -1.45 -12.30
CA THR A 102 -5.39 -0.31 -12.75
C THR A 102 -6.69 -0.21 -11.94
N VAL A 103 -7.34 -1.33 -11.61
CA VAL A 103 -8.53 -1.32 -10.74
C VAL A 103 -8.19 -0.89 -9.32
N LEU A 104 -7.03 -1.28 -8.78
CA LEU A 104 -6.53 -0.75 -7.51
C LEU A 104 -6.47 0.77 -7.54
N LEU A 105 -5.82 1.32 -8.57
CA LEU A 105 -5.62 2.76 -8.72
C LEU A 105 -6.95 3.51 -8.82
N ILE A 106 -7.86 3.03 -9.65
CA ILE A 106 -9.21 3.60 -9.79
C ILE A 106 -9.95 3.54 -8.45
N GLY A 107 -9.97 2.37 -7.81
CA GLY A 107 -10.62 2.17 -6.51
C GLY A 107 -10.07 3.09 -5.43
N TRP A 108 -8.75 3.25 -5.38
CA TRP A 108 -8.08 4.16 -4.46
C TRP A 108 -8.45 5.62 -4.73
N ILE A 109 -8.35 6.10 -5.97
CA ILE A 109 -8.65 7.51 -6.31
C ILE A 109 -10.13 7.83 -6.06
N VAL A 110 -11.04 6.98 -6.55
CA VAL A 110 -12.49 7.20 -6.39
C VAL A 110 -12.87 7.19 -4.92
N SER A 111 -12.41 6.20 -4.14
CA SER A 111 -12.69 6.14 -2.71
C SER A 111 -12.05 7.30 -1.96
N TRP A 112 -10.85 7.74 -2.35
CA TRP A 112 -10.18 8.90 -1.77
C TRP A 112 -10.98 10.18 -2.00
N VAL A 113 -11.42 10.47 -3.23
CA VAL A 113 -12.22 11.67 -3.53
C VAL A 113 -13.49 11.70 -2.69
N ILE A 114 -14.21 10.58 -2.61
CA ILE A 114 -15.43 10.46 -1.82
C ILE A 114 -15.15 10.66 -0.32
N LEU A 115 -14.18 9.92 0.23
CA LEU A 115 -13.85 10.00 1.65
C LEU A 115 -13.26 11.35 2.04
N HIS A 116 -12.45 11.95 1.17
CA HIS A 116 -11.89 13.29 1.37
C HIS A 116 -13.01 14.31 1.48
N ALA A 117 -13.94 14.34 0.52
CA ALA A 117 -15.09 15.26 0.55
C ALA A 117 -15.94 15.09 1.82
N LEU A 118 -16.14 13.84 2.27
CA LEU A 118 -16.96 13.53 3.44
C LEU A 118 -16.27 13.81 4.79
N LEU A 119 -14.95 13.63 4.86
CA LEU A 119 -14.20 13.62 6.12
C LEU A 119 -13.29 14.83 6.32
N GLN A 120 -12.96 15.62 5.30
CA GLN A 120 -11.96 16.71 5.38
C GLN A 120 -12.15 17.69 6.55
N HIS A 121 -13.40 17.98 6.95
CA HIS A 121 -13.72 18.90 8.05
C HIS A 121 -14.17 18.17 9.33
N ARG A 122 -13.99 16.85 9.41
CA ARG A 122 -14.45 16.04 10.54
C ARG A 122 -13.30 15.52 11.39
N GLN A 123 -13.58 15.41 12.69
CA GLN A 123 -12.73 14.69 13.62
C GLN A 123 -13.09 13.21 13.62
N VAL A 124 -12.23 12.38 13.05
CA VAL A 124 -12.41 10.93 13.01
C VAL A 124 -11.61 10.34 14.16
N ARG A 125 -12.26 9.52 15.00
CA ARG A 125 -11.58 8.86 16.11
C ARG A 125 -10.46 7.96 15.56
N THR A 126 -9.26 8.11 16.09
CA THR A 126 -8.08 7.30 15.70
C THR A 126 -8.36 5.81 15.77
N ARG A 127 -9.14 5.36 16.76
CA ARG A 127 -9.59 3.97 16.88
C ARG A 127 -10.32 3.48 15.63
N THR A 128 -11.23 4.29 15.07
CA THR A 128 -11.99 3.95 13.86
C THR A 128 -11.08 3.88 12.64
N VAL A 129 -10.15 4.82 12.51
CA VAL A 129 -9.16 4.81 11.41
C VAL A 129 -8.30 3.55 11.48
N PHE A 130 -7.76 3.26 12.67
CA PHE A 130 -6.92 2.08 12.87
C PHE A 130 -7.68 0.79 12.56
N PHE A 131 -8.83 0.54 13.19
CA PHE A 131 -9.57 -0.71 12.95
C PHE A 131 -10.15 -0.80 11.54
N GLY A 132 -10.55 0.33 10.94
CA GLY A 132 -11.04 0.38 9.56
C GLY A 132 -9.94 0.02 8.56
N THR A 133 -8.82 0.75 8.59
CA THR A 133 -7.68 0.48 7.71
C THR A 133 -7.09 -0.90 7.96
N PHE A 134 -6.83 -1.26 9.22
CA PHE A 134 -6.26 -2.57 9.56
C PHE A 134 -7.19 -3.71 9.15
N GLY A 135 -8.49 -3.60 9.41
CA GLY A 135 -9.47 -4.62 9.02
C GLY A 135 -9.52 -4.84 7.51
N LEU A 136 -9.53 -3.76 6.72
CA LEU A 136 -9.49 -3.83 5.26
C LEU A 136 -8.18 -4.46 4.74
N LEU A 137 -7.03 -4.09 5.33
CA LEU A 137 -5.75 -4.69 4.95
C LEU A 137 -5.67 -6.17 5.31
N VAL A 138 -6.15 -6.57 6.50
CA VAL A 138 -6.26 -7.99 6.87
C VAL A 138 -7.16 -8.73 5.89
N ALA A 139 -8.31 -8.15 5.51
CA ALA A 139 -9.19 -8.76 4.51
C ALA A 139 -8.48 -8.95 3.17
N ALA A 140 -7.75 -7.93 2.67
CA ALA A 140 -6.96 -8.05 1.45
C ALA A 140 -5.88 -9.14 1.56
N ILE A 141 -5.14 -9.20 2.68
CA ILE A 141 -4.11 -10.22 2.92
C ILE A 141 -4.71 -11.63 2.97
N VAL A 142 -5.86 -11.78 3.63
CA VAL A 142 -6.61 -13.04 3.69
C VAL A 142 -7.01 -13.49 2.29
N MET A 143 -7.41 -12.56 1.42
CA MET A 143 -7.71 -12.84 0.01
C MET A 143 -6.48 -13.25 -0.80
N CYS A 144 -5.27 -12.80 -0.44
CA CYS A 144 -4.03 -13.30 -1.04
C CYS A 144 -3.67 -14.72 -0.60
N TRP A 145 -4.31 -15.23 0.45
CA TRP A 145 -3.81 -16.43 1.11
C TRP A 145 -4.32 -17.71 0.45
N HIS A 146 -3.40 -18.36 -0.25
CA HIS A 146 -3.59 -19.58 -1.03
C HIS A 146 -4.32 -20.74 -0.30
N PRO A 147 -4.19 -20.96 1.03
CA PRO A 147 -4.97 -21.99 1.72
C PRO A 147 -6.47 -21.69 1.82
N LEU A 148 -6.86 -20.42 1.77
CA LEU A 148 -8.26 -19.99 1.83
C LEU A 148 -8.88 -19.83 0.44
N PHE A 149 -8.04 -19.50 -0.55
CA PHE A 149 -8.42 -19.43 -1.95
C PHE A 149 -7.50 -20.34 -2.77
N PRO A 150 -7.79 -21.66 -2.81
CA PRO A 150 -7.03 -22.56 -3.67
C PRO A 150 -7.32 -22.18 -5.12
N TYR A 151 -6.28 -21.71 -5.83
CA TYR A 151 -6.36 -21.56 -7.27
C TYR A 151 -6.69 -22.94 -7.87
N LEU A 152 -7.73 -22.99 -8.70
CA LEU A 152 -8.17 -24.20 -9.40
C LEU A 152 -7.00 -24.80 -10.21
N PRO A 153 -6.98 -26.13 -10.40
CA PRO A 153 -5.88 -26.83 -11.04
C PRO A 153 -5.57 -26.23 -12.42
N LEU A 154 -4.28 -25.97 -12.66
CA LEU A 154 -3.71 -25.67 -13.97
C LEU A 154 -4.06 -26.83 -14.91
N HIS A 155 -5.07 -26.63 -15.77
CA HIS A 155 -5.42 -27.52 -16.87
C HIS A 155 -4.94 -26.92 -18.19
#